data_AF-A0A135SRR5-F1
#
_entry.id   AF-A0A135SRR5-F1
#
_cell.length_a   1.000
_cell.length_b   1.000
_cell.length_c   1.000
_cell.angle_alpha   90.00
_cell.angle_beta   90.00
_cell.angle_gamma   90.00
#
_symmetry.space_group_name_H-M   'P 1'
#
loop_
_entity.id
_entity.type
_entity.pdbx_description
1 polymer ?
#
loop_
_entity_poly.entity_id
_entity_poly.type
_entity_poly.pdbx_seq_one_letter_code
_entity_poly.pdbx_strand_id
1 'polypeptide(L)'
;MLDTLYKSKSNELVASSATMVSFLGTLVSAGLFVTGVLSQDNLGLSSGYITLATKNFNLQLVKNAQVLASLKPAGDTFDFLPLDYLSLRARNGQYHWGDITYRYRQSGTTAWTNGDSAAARQPVTPVAPATGILASSRLAPTLPSGSPLNITRE
;
A
#
# COMPACT_ATOMS: atom_id res chain seq x y z
N MET A 1 -52.42 57.01 -50.54
CA MET A 1 -53.61 56.24 -50.95
C MET A 1 -53.13 55.17 -51.91
N LEU A 2 -53.14 53.92 -51.44
CA LEU A 2 -52.84 52.66 -52.13
C LEU A 2 -51.42 52.46 -52.67
N ASP A 3 -50.61 51.58 -52.06
CA ASP A 3 -50.62 50.11 -52.12
C ASP A 3 -49.92 49.54 -53.38
N THR A 4 -48.87 48.77 -53.12
CA THR A 4 -48.69 47.41 -53.64
C THR A 4 -47.77 47.19 -54.87
N LEU A 5 -46.65 46.51 -54.56
CA LEU A 5 -45.93 45.46 -55.31
C LEU A 5 -45.17 45.82 -56.60
N TYR A 6 -43.85 45.60 -56.60
CA TYR A 6 -43.22 44.39 -57.19
C TYR A 6 -41.78 44.65 -57.71
N LYS A 7 -40.81 43.99 -57.06
CA LYS A 7 -39.57 43.40 -57.62
C LYS A 7 -38.46 44.32 -58.16
N SER A 8 -37.32 44.35 -57.44
CA SER A 8 -35.99 44.46 -58.06
C SER A 8 -34.92 43.80 -57.19
N LYS A 9 -34.13 42.92 -57.81
CA LYS A 9 -32.87 42.34 -57.31
C LYS A 9 -31.83 43.45 -57.09
N SER A 10 -30.99 43.33 -56.07
CA SER A 10 -29.50 43.27 -56.19
C SER A 10 -28.78 43.64 -54.88
N ASN A 11 -27.93 42.72 -54.43
CA ASN A 11 -26.71 42.86 -53.60
C ASN A 11 -26.41 44.22 -52.94
N GLU A 12 -26.25 44.20 -51.61
CA GLU A 12 -25.19 44.97 -50.95
C GLU A 12 -24.47 44.11 -49.88
N LEU A 13 -23.16 44.31 -49.86
CA LEU A 13 -22.12 43.58 -49.15
C LEU A 13 -22.15 43.93 -47.66
N VAL A 14 -22.33 42.93 -46.79
CA VAL A 14 -22.03 43.07 -45.36
C VAL A 14 -20.67 42.44 -45.10
N ALA A 15 -19.69 43.29 -44.83
CA ALA A 15 -18.40 42.93 -44.27
C ALA A 15 -18.58 42.34 -42.86
N SER A 16 -17.92 41.22 -42.55
CA SER A 16 -17.51 40.94 -41.16
C SER A 16 -16.46 39.84 -41.04
N SER A 17 -15.37 40.23 -40.37
CA SER A 17 -14.40 39.45 -39.59
C SER A 17 -13.58 38.35 -40.27
N ALA A 18 -12.31 38.67 -40.52
CA ALA A 18 -11.23 37.70 -40.61
C ALA A 18 -11.00 37.04 -39.24
N THR A 19 -11.14 35.72 -39.16
CA THR A 19 -10.66 34.91 -38.03
C THR A 19 -9.14 34.83 -38.07
N MET A 20 -8.49 35.50 -37.11
CA MET A 20 -7.08 35.29 -36.79
C MET A 20 -6.88 33.86 -36.24
N VAL A 21 -6.09 33.05 -36.93
CA VAL A 21 -5.57 31.79 -36.36
C VAL A 21 -4.34 32.14 -35.53
N SER A 22 -4.49 32.23 -34.20
CA SER A 22 -3.36 32.33 -33.29
C SER A 22 -2.72 30.96 -33.09
N PHE A 23 -1.52 30.76 -33.63
CA PHE A 23 -0.65 29.63 -33.27
C PHE A 23 -0.10 29.86 -31.86
N LEU A 24 -0.70 29.21 -30.85
CA LEU A 24 -0.13 29.15 -29.52
C LEU A 24 0.89 28.00 -29.48
N GLY A 25 2.18 28.35 -29.50
CA GLY A 25 3.27 27.40 -29.37
C GLY A 25 3.19 26.64 -28.05
N THR A 26 3.08 25.32 -28.11
CA THR A 26 3.11 24.47 -26.92
C THR A 26 4.57 24.19 -26.56
N LEU A 27 5.07 24.81 -25.49
CA LEU A 27 6.39 24.55 -24.94
C LEU A 27 6.35 23.19 -24.22
N VAL A 28 6.84 22.13 -24.86
CA VAL A 28 6.97 20.82 -24.21
C VAL A 28 8.15 20.89 -23.23
N SER A 29 7.83 21.10 -21.95
CA SER A 29 8.82 21.01 -20.87
C SER A 29 9.10 19.53 -20.60
N ALA A 30 10.28 19.05 -21.03
CA ALA A 30 10.78 17.73 -20.66
C ALA A 30 11.21 17.76 -19.18
N GLY A 31 10.26 17.51 -18.28
CA GLY A 31 10.55 17.32 -16.86
C GLY A 31 11.31 16.01 -16.65
N LEU A 32 12.53 16.09 -16.12
CA LEU A 32 13.28 14.93 -15.65
C LEU A 32 12.57 14.37 -14.41
N PHE A 33 11.72 13.35 -14.59
CA PHE A 33 11.12 12.65 -13.45
C PHE A 33 12.19 11.76 -12.80
N VAL A 34 12.93 12.32 -11.83
CA VAL A 34 13.68 11.51 -10.88
C VAL A 34 12.65 10.78 -10.02
N THR A 35 12.33 9.54 -10.37
CA THR A 35 11.51 8.69 -9.52
C THR A 35 12.36 8.26 -8.32
N GLY A 36 12.41 9.13 -7.31
CA GLY A 36 12.89 8.74 -5.99
C GLY A 36 12.07 7.53 -5.55
N VAL A 37 12.72 6.39 -5.37
CA VAL A 37 12.12 5.20 -4.75
C VAL A 37 11.82 5.59 -3.31
N LEU A 38 10.65 6.20 -3.07
CA LEU A 38 10.20 6.50 -1.72
C LEU A 38 10.17 5.18 -0.96
N SER A 39 10.88 5.08 0.17
CA SER A 39 10.72 3.92 1.05
C SER A 39 9.24 3.83 1.40
N GLN A 40 8.61 2.73 0.98
CA GLN A 40 7.20 2.51 1.20
C GLN A 40 7.08 1.68 2.48
N ASP A 41 6.44 2.26 3.48
CA ASP A 41 6.23 1.64 4.79
C ASP A 41 4.93 0.83 4.82
N ASN A 42 4.92 -0.33 4.16
CA ASN A 42 3.80 -1.27 4.28
C ASN A 42 3.87 -2.09 5.59
N LEU A 43 5.04 -2.16 6.23
CA LEU A 43 5.25 -2.86 7.49
C LEU A 43 4.68 -2.09 8.70
N GLY A 44 4.55 -0.76 8.55
CA GLY A 44 4.02 0.15 9.58
C GLY A 44 5.06 0.52 10.63
N LEU A 45 6.32 0.71 10.22
CA LEU A 45 7.43 1.15 11.07
C LEU A 45 7.13 2.46 11.79
N SER A 46 6.42 3.39 11.13
CA SER A 46 5.96 4.65 11.70
C SER A 46 5.07 4.49 12.94
N SER A 47 4.43 3.33 13.12
CA SER A 47 3.59 3.03 14.29
C SER A 47 4.40 2.55 15.51
N GLY A 48 5.72 2.44 15.36
CA GLY A 48 6.66 2.05 16.40
C GLY A 48 6.69 0.55 16.66
N TYR A 49 7.22 0.19 17.84
CA TYR A 49 7.51 -1.19 18.21
C TYR A 49 6.80 -1.61 19.50
N ILE A 50 6.51 -2.90 19.62
CA ILE A 50 6.26 -3.57 20.90
C ILE A 50 7.61 -4.07 21.40
N THR A 51 8.08 -3.55 22.53
CA THR A 51 9.35 -3.96 23.15
C THR A 51 9.07 -4.97 24.25
N LEU A 52 9.77 -6.09 24.22
CA LEU A 52 9.60 -7.21 25.15
C LEU A 52 10.96 -7.66 25.68
N ALA A 53 10.98 -8.13 26.91
CA ALA A 53 12.17 -8.68 27.54
C ALA A 53 11.86 -10.05 28.15
N THR A 54 12.81 -10.96 28.03
CA THR A 54 12.82 -12.27 28.67
C THR A 54 14.10 -12.41 29.50
N LYS A 55 14.27 -13.54 30.17
CA LYS A 55 15.53 -13.83 30.89
C LYS A 55 16.76 -13.71 30.00
N ASN A 56 16.65 -14.12 28.73
CA ASN A 56 17.81 -14.30 27.84
C ASN A 56 17.83 -13.33 26.65
N PHE A 57 16.72 -12.65 26.35
CA PHE A 57 16.58 -11.85 25.14
C PHE A 57 15.77 -10.57 25.36
N ASN A 58 16.16 -9.53 24.64
CA ASN A 58 15.37 -8.33 24.37
C ASN A 58 14.87 -8.40 22.92
N LEU A 59 13.58 -8.13 22.71
CA LEU A 59 12.92 -8.27 21.41
C LEU A 59 12.14 -7.00 21.06
N GLN A 60 12.04 -6.73 19.76
CA GLN A 60 11.12 -5.72 19.24
C GLN A 60 10.27 -6.32 18.12
N LEU A 61 8.96 -6.12 18.20
CA LEU A 61 8.01 -6.44 17.13
C LEU A 61 7.53 -5.15 16.50
N VAL A 62 7.45 -5.05 15.17
CA VAL A 62 6.80 -3.89 14.52
C VAL A 62 5.33 -3.86 14.94
N LYS A 63 4.81 -2.76 15.49
CA LYS A 63 3.47 -2.75 16.12
C LYS A 63 2.35 -3.17 15.16
N ASN A 64 2.37 -2.68 13.91
CA ASN A 64 1.30 -2.96 12.95
C ASN A 64 1.35 -4.37 12.39
N ALA A 65 2.52 -4.87 12.01
CA ALA A 65 2.63 -6.21 11.43
C ALA A 65 2.85 -7.29 12.49
N GLN A 66 3.22 -6.90 13.71
CA GLN A 66 3.67 -7.74 14.83
C GLN A 66 4.75 -8.77 14.42
N VAL A 67 5.55 -8.50 13.39
CA VAL A 67 6.72 -9.31 12.99
C VAL A 67 7.96 -8.90 13.75
N LEU A 68 8.90 -9.82 13.95
CA LEU A 68 10.13 -9.56 14.68
C LEU A 68 11.05 -8.62 13.88
N ALA A 69 11.44 -7.53 14.53
CA ALA A 69 12.31 -6.48 14.00
C ALA A 69 13.71 -6.53 14.61
N SER A 70 13.82 -6.92 15.87
CA SER A 70 15.06 -6.98 16.65
C SER A 70 15.05 -8.16 17.60
N LEU A 71 16.19 -8.84 17.74
CA LEU A 71 16.42 -9.90 18.71
C LEU A 71 17.85 -9.79 19.22
N LYS A 72 18.00 -9.38 20.48
CA LYS A 72 19.30 -9.19 21.13
C LYS A 72 19.41 -10.08 22.36
N PRO A 73 20.56 -10.72 22.64
CA PRO A 73 20.80 -11.31 23.95
C PRO A 73 20.61 -10.28 25.07
N ALA A 74 20.11 -10.70 26.22
CA ALA A 74 20.02 -9.85 27.39
C ALA A 74 21.42 -9.41 27.85
N GLY A 75 21.66 -8.11 27.97
CA GLY A 75 22.95 -7.55 28.35
C GLY A 75 23.95 -7.35 27.20
N ASP A 76 23.55 -7.65 25.96
CA ASP A 76 24.37 -7.42 24.75
C ASP A 76 23.71 -6.42 23.80
N THR A 77 24.49 -5.89 22.86
CA THR A 77 24.09 -4.96 21.81
C THR A 77 23.95 -5.61 20.44
N PHE A 78 24.56 -6.79 20.24
CA PHE A 78 24.47 -7.51 18.97
C PHE A 78 23.01 -7.90 18.66
N ASP A 79 22.54 -7.50 17.48
CA ASP A 79 21.21 -7.84 16.97
C ASP A 79 21.31 -8.97 15.96
N PHE A 80 20.57 -10.05 16.19
CA PHE A 80 20.48 -11.15 15.23
C PHE A 80 19.67 -10.76 13.99
N LEU A 81 18.91 -9.66 14.03
CA LEU A 81 18.16 -9.14 12.89
C LEU A 81 18.79 -7.84 12.38
N PRO A 82 18.84 -7.64 11.06
CA PRO A 82 19.34 -6.39 10.46
C PRO A 82 18.28 -5.28 10.57
N LEU A 83 18.09 -4.77 11.79
CA LEU A 83 17.15 -3.70 12.17
C LEU A 83 17.47 -2.37 11.46
N ASP A 84 18.75 -2.06 11.30
CA ASP A 84 19.28 -0.91 10.57
C ASP A 84 18.82 -0.88 9.10
N TYR A 85 18.64 -2.05 8.49
CA TYR A 85 18.17 -2.21 7.12
C TYR A 85 16.65 -2.35 6.99
N LEU A 86 15.90 -2.38 8.10
CA LEU A 86 14.47 -2.69 8.11
C LEU A 86 13.64 -1.67 7.31
N SER A 87 14.04 -0.40 7.32
CA SER A 87 13.37 0.67 6.55
C SER A 87 13.45 0.49 5.03
N LEU A 88 14.47 -0.24 4.55
CA LEU A 88 14.60 -0.62 3.14
C LEU A 88 13.78 -1.88 2.82
N ARG A 89 13.41 -2.65 3.86
CA ARG A 89 12.65 -3.88 3.75
C ARG A 89 11.18 -3.79 4.17
N ALA A 90 10.63 -2.58 4.26
CA ALA A 90 9.28 -2.36 4.79
C ALA A 90 8.13 -2.55 3.76
N ARG A 91 8.38 -3.03 2.54
CA ARG A 91 7.36 -3.13 1.48
C ARG A 91 6.57 -4.45 1.51
N ASN A 92 5.44 -4.46 0.83
CA ASN A 92 4.75 -5.70 0.47
C ASN A 92 5.70 -6.67 -0.25
N GLY A 93 5.55 -7.97 -0.01
CA GLY A 93 6.37 -9.05 -0.56
C GLY A 93 7.75 -9.21 0.10
N GLN A 94 8.08 -8.40 1.10
CA GLN A 94 9.33 -8.55 1.87
C GLN A 94 9.04 -9.28 3.18
N TYR A 95 9.53 -10.51 3.29
CA TYR A 95 9.20 -11.42 4.38
C TYR A 95 10.09 -11.20 5.61
N HIS A 96 9.47 -11.32 6.78
CA HIS A 96 10.07 -11.16 8.10
C HIS A 96 9.71 -12.34 8.99
N TRP A 97 10.38 -12.42 10.13
CA TRP A 97 10.12 -13.48 11.11
C TRP A 97 8.72 -13.32 11.71
N GLY A 98 7.89 -14.35 11.49
CA GLY A 98 6.49 -14.38 11.89
C GLY A 98 5.49 -14.13 10.76
N ASP A 99 5.95 -13.84 9.53
CA ASP A 99 5.07 -13.95 8.37
C ASP A 99 4.70 -15.40 8.07
N ILE A 100 3.53 -15.61 7.47
CA ILE A 100 3.03 -16.93 7.07
C ILE A 100 2.64 -16.95 5.61
N THR A 101 2.83 -18.10 4.98
CA THR A 101 2.30 -18.43 3.66
C THR A 101 1.63 -19.79 3.72
N TYR A 102 0.46 -19.91 3.10
CA TYR A 102 -0.27 -21.17 3.05
C TYR A 102 -1.12 -21.25 1.78
N ARG A 103 -1.57 -22.47 1.48
CA ARG A 103 -2.61 -22.73 0.50
C ARG A 103 -3.63 -23.69 1.09
N TYR A 104 -4.90 -23.47 0.81
CA TYR A 104 -5.97 -24.40 1.17
C TYR A 104 -6.89 -24.63 -0.01
N ARG A 105 -7.63 -25.74 0.06
CA ARG A 105 -8.65 -26.12 -0.90
C ARG A 105 -9.81 -26.75 -0.14
N GLN A 106 -11.02 -26.30 -0.42
CA GLN A 106 -12.22 -26.84 0.19
C GLN A 106 -12.56 -28.21 -0.43
N SER A 107 -13.14 -29.10 0.37
CA SER A 107 -13.64 -30.37 -0.15
C SER A 107 -14.67 -30.10 -1.25
N GLY A 108 -14.58 -30.85 -2.36
CA GLY A 108 -15.45 -30.67 -3.52
C GLY A 108 -15.03 -29.55 -4.50
N THR A 109 -13.97 -28.79 -4.22
CA THR A 109 -13.43 -27.80 -5.17
C THR A 109 -12.10 -28.24 -5.77
N THR A 110 -11.77 -27.69 -6.95
CA THR A 110 -10.47 -27.91 -7.62
C THR A 110 -9.51 -26.74 -7.41
N ALA A 111 -10.04 -25.52 -7.24
CA ALA A 111 -9.27 -24.29 -7.07
C ALA A 111 -8.58 -24.22 -5.70
N TRP A 112 -7.32 -23.77 -5.69
CA TRP A 112 -6.57 -23.47 -4.48
C TRP A 112 -6.68 -21.99 -4.14
N THR A 113 -6.79 -21.69 -2.85
CA THR A 113 -6.71 -20.32 -2.33
C THR A 113 -5.41 -20.16 -1.56
N ASN A 114 -4.64 -19.15 -1.91
CA ASN A 114 -3.37 -18.80 -1.26
C ASN A 114 -3.62 -17.76 -0.17
N GLY A 115 -2.99 -17.91 1.00
CA GLY A 115 -2.88 -16.85 2.00
C GLY A 115 -1.43 -16.49 2.23
N ASP A 116 -1.14 -15.20 2.35
CA ASP A 116 0.22 -14.67 2.50
C ASP A 116 0.14 -13.35 3.27
N SER A 117 0.71 -13.31 4.49
CA SER A 117 0.66 -12.11 5.34
C SER A 117 1.56 -10.97 4.86
N ALA A 118 2.56 -11.25 4.02
CA ALA A 118 3.48 -10.26 3.49
C ALA A 118 3.03 -9.71 2.13
N ALA A 119 2.19 -10.43 1.39
CA ALA A 119 1.77 -10.05 0.03
C ALA A 119 1.01 -8.72 -0.04
N ALA A 120 0.08 -8.48 0.90
CA ALA A 120 -0.68 -7.25 1.01
C ALA A 120 -0.83 -6.88 2.49
N ARG A 121 0.22 -6.27 3.06
CA ARG A 121 0.28 -5.98 4.49
C ARG A 121 -0.83 -5.01 4.89
N GLN A 122 -1.40 -5.28 6.06
CA GLN A 122 -2.34 -4.45 6.79
C GLN A 122 -2.01 -4.58 8.27
N PRO A 123 -2.37 -3.59 9.11
CA PRO A 123 -2.25 -3.74 10.56
C PRO A 123 -3.00 -4.98 11.05
N VAL A 124 -2.31 -5.88 11.74
CA VAL A 124 -2.92 -7.06 12.38
C VAL A 124 -3.74 -6.62 13.58
N THR A 125 -4.63 -7.48 14.05
CA THR A 125 -5.43 -7.17 15.25
C THR A 125 -4.76 -7.78 16.47
N PRO A 126 -4.20 -6.98 17.40
CA PRO A 126 -3.65 -7.52 18.64
C PRO A 126 -4.75 -8.18 19.47
N VAL A 127 -4.43 -9.28 20.13
CA VAL A 127 -5.31 -9.93 21.10
C VAL A 127 -4.54 -10.20 22.39
N ALA A 128 -5.27 -10.31 23.51
CA ALA A 128 -4.65 -10.55 24.81
C ALA A 128 -3.88 -11.89 24.76
N PRO A 129 -2.56 -11.90 25.06
CA PRO A 129 -1.78 -13.12 25.05
C PRO A 129 -2.18 -14.04 26.21
N ALA A 130 -2.20 -15.35 25.96
CA ALA A 130 -2.35 -16.35 27.00
C ALA A 130 -1.10 -16.42 27.91
N THR A 131 -1.18 -17.16 29.01
CA THR A 131 -0.03 -17.36 29.91
C THR A 131 1.13 -18.01 29.17
N GLY A 132 2.31 -17.40 29.23
CA GLY A 132 3.51 -17.89 28.55
C GLY A 132 3.68 -17.40 27.11
N ILE A 133 2.71 -16.66 26.56
CA ILE A 133 2.81 -16.03 25.24
C ILE A 133 3.27 -14.58 25.40
N LEU A 134 4.23 -14.15 24.57
CA LEU A 134 4.81 -12.81 24.67
C LEU A 134 3.98 -11.75 23.92
N ALA A 135 3.37 -12.11 22.80
CA ALA A 135 2.47 -11.23 22.06
C ALA A 135 1.55 -12.06 21.16
N SER A 136 0.27 -11.69 21.03
CA SER A 136 -0.68 -12.44 20.20
C SER A 136 -1.43 -11.52 19.22
N SER A 137 -1.64 -11.96 17.97
CA SER A 137 -2.42 -11.22 16.96
C SER A 137 -3.22 -12.11 16.02
N ARG A 138 -4.39 -11.63 15.61
CA ARG A 138 -5.15 -12.20 14.49
C ARG A 138 -4.66 -11.63 13.18
N LEU A 139 -4.36 -12.52 12.24
CA LEU A 139 -3.79 -12.17 10.93
C LEU A 139 -4.84 -11.90 9.85
N ALA A 140 -6.14 -12.02 10.16
CA ALA A 140 -7.22 -11.85 9.19
C ALA A 140 -7.10 -10.60 8.28
N PRO A 141 -6.67 -9.41 8.78
CA PRO A 141 -6.50 -8.23 7.92
C PRO A 141 -5.50 -8.38 6.78
N THR A 142 -4.51 -9.28 6.90
CA THR A 142 -3.47 -9.50 5.89
C THR A 142 -3.76 -10.68 4.98
N LEU A 143 -4.88 -11.38 5.19
CA LEU A 143 -5.20 -12.64 4.52
C LEU A 143 -6.40 -12.46 3.57
N PRO A 144 -6.59 -13.38 2.61
CA PRO A 144 -7.73 -13.30 1.69
C PRO A 144 -9.05 -13.19 2.45
N SER A 145 -9.88 -12.23 2.03
CA SER A 145 -11.23 -12.08 2.56
C SER A 145 -12.06 -13.33 2.29
N GLY A 146 -12.97 -13.66 3.20
CA GLY A 146 -13.80 -14.86 3.10
C GLY A 146 -13.05 -16.18 3.33
N SER A 147 -11.79 -16.14 3.78
CA SER A 147 -11.06 -17.33 4.21
C SER A 147 -11.79 -18.04 5.36
N PRO A 148 -11.99 -19.38 5.28
CA PRO A 148 -12.56 -20.15 6.39
C PRO A 148 -11.56 -20.33 7.54
N LEU A 149 -10.30 -19.94 7.35
CA LEU A 149 -9.26 -20.07 8.37
C LEU A 149 -9.20 -18.82 9.26
N ASN A 150 -9.21 -19.05 10.57
CA ASN A 150 -9.07 -18.02 11.60
C ASN A 150 -7.69 -18.15 12.25
N ILE A 151 -6.72 -17.40 11.73
CA ILE A 151 -5.31 -17.55 12.10
C ILE A 151 -4.93 -16.54 13.18
N THR A 152 -4.42 -17.07 14.29
CA THR A 152 -3.80 -16.30 15.38
C THR A 152 -2.32 -16.69 15.45
N ARG A 153 -1.45 -15.70 15.67
CA ARG A 153 -0.02 -15.89 15.85
C ARG A 153 0.36 -15.46 17.26
N GLU A 154 1.22 -16.25 17.89
CA GLU A 154 1.68 -16.15 19.28
C GLU A 154 3.20 -16.29 19.39
#